data_AF-A0A220W3E1-F1
#
_entry.id   AF-A0A220W3E1-F1
#
_cell.length_a   1.000
_cell.length_b   1.000
_cell.length_c   1.000
_cell.angle_alpha   90.00
_cell.angle_beta   90.00
_cell.angle_gamma   90.00
#
_symmetry.space_group_name_H-M   'P 1'
#
loop_
_entity.id
_entity.type
_entity.pdbx_description
1 polymer ?
#
loop_
_entity_poly.entity_id
_entity_poly.type
_entity_poly.pdbx_seq_one_letter_code
_entity_poly.pdbx_strand_id
1 'polypeptide(L)'
;MRLKIHRISATLVSATLIAALAAPSPAMAQFGGLFKKPPVASRTTGEKTGDDGCATEPKSSIGKSILGNMIGDFTRRATQNMGVAGSYIPRAEVADTLTNSIACRLDPDEQLQAAEATRSVTRSEQLGVTAQWTSETRPGVSGSSTATGKSQAADGTSCMTITDIAIVDGEETRVSKRMCKAPGETRYAVVA
;
A
#
# COMPACT_ATOMS: atom_id res chain seq x y z
N MET A 1 -34.47 -53.60 15.69
CA MET A 1 -34.28 -54.04 14.30
C MET A 1 -32.93 -53.51 13.84
N ARG A 2 -31.95 -54.41 13.61
CA ARG A 2 -30.55 -54.10 13.24
C ARG A 2 -30.36 -54.23 11.73
N LEU A 3 -29.67 -53.29 11.09
CA LEU A 3 -28.96 -53.45 9.80
C LEU A 3 -28.12 -52.18 9.55
N LYS A 4 -26.92 -52.17 8.96
CA LYS A 4 -25.78 -53.10 8.83
C LYS A 4 -24.64 -52.22 8.30
N ILE A 5 -23.48 -52.29 8.94
CA ILE A 5 -22.22 -51.58 8.63
C ILE A 5 -21.75 -51.90 7.20
N HIS A 6 -21.23 -50.93 6.46
CA HIS A 6 -20.22 -51.17 5.42
C HIS A 6 -19.00 -50.27 5.65
N ARG A 7 -17.94 -50.90 6.16
CA ARG A 7 -16.55 -50.44 6.12
C ARG A 7 -15.97 -50.95 4.80
N ILE A 8 -15.28 -50.11 4.05
CA ILE A 8 -14.29 -50.56 3.06
C ILE A 8 -13.00 -49.80 3.34
N SER A 9 -12.07 -50.51 3.97
CA SER A 9 -10.65 -50.19 4.05
C SER A 9 -9.97 -50.70 2.77
N ALA A 10 -9.03 -49.96 2.19
CA ALA A 10 -7.79 -50.54 1.64
C ALA A 10 -6.81 -49.45 1.15
N THR A 11 -5.58 -49.67 1.59
CA THR A 11 -4.28 -49.01 1.41
C THR A 11 -3.70 -49.05 -0.02
N LEU A 12 -2.74 -48.15 -0.33
CA LEU A 12 -1.42 -48.40 -0.97
C LEU A 12 -0.74 -47.04 -1.26
N VAL A 13 0.25 -46.61 -0.48
CA VAL A 13 1.71 -46.73 -0.73
C VAL A 13 2.16 -46.25 -2.12
N SER A 14 2.85 -45.10 -2.15
CA SER A 14 4.06 -44.91 -2.96
C SER A 14 4.82 -43.67 -2.46
N ALA A 15 5.96 -43.93 -1.81
CA ALA A 15 6.97 -42.94 -1.49
C ALA A 15 7.87 -42.74 -2.72
N THR A 16 8.04 -41.51 -3.18
CA THR A 16 9.07 -41.13 -4.14
C THR A 16 9.95 -40.03 -3.53
N LEU A 17 11.13 -40.45 -3.10
CA LEU A 17 12.28 -39.59 -2.84
C LEU A 17 12.76 -38.99 -4.16
N ILE A 18 12.79 -37.65 -4.27
CA ILE A 18 13.61 -36.95 -5.25
C ILE A 18 14.56 -36.04 -4.48
N ALA A 19 15.79 -36.51 -4.30
CA ALA A 19 16.91 -35.70 -3.86
C ALA A 19 17.37 -34.84 -5.04
N ALA A 20 17.15 -33.53 -4.97
CA ALA A 20 17.75 -32.57 -5.89
C ALA A 20 18.88 -31.82 -5.17
N LEU A 21 20.11 -32.14 -5.58
CA LEU A 21 21.35 -31.47 -5.19
C LEU A 21 21.35 -30.05 -5.79
N ALA A 22 21.15 -29.02 -4.97
CA ALA A 22 21.45 -27.64 -5.35
C ALA A 22 22.88 -27.30 -4.92
N ALA A 23 23.79 -27.21 -5.90
CA ALA A 23 25.13 -26.68 -5.69
C ALA A 23 25.07 -25.17 -5.39
N PRO A 24 25.89 -24.65 -4.46
CA PRO A 24 26.02 -23.21 -4.26
C PRO A 24 26.75 -22.58 -5.44
N SER A 25 26.10 -21.61 -6.10
CA SER A 25 26.78 -20.74 -7.06
C SER A 25 27.74 -19.81 -6.29
N PRO A 26 29.01 -19.68 -6.71
CA PRO A 26 29.95 -18.78 -6.06
C PRO A 26 29.61 -17.32 -6.33
N ALA A 27 29.50 -16.54 -5.25
CA ALA A 27 29.43 -15.10 -5.27
C ALA A 27 30.72 -14.50 -5.88
N MET A 28 30.59 -13.82 -7.02
CA MET A 28 31.69 -13.08 -7.62
C MET A 28 31.64 -11.62 -7.15
N ALA A 29 32.12 -11.37 -5.94
CA ALA A 29 32.47 -10.02 -5.49
C ALA A 29 33.82 -9.64 -6.12
N GLN A 30 33.76 -9.08 -7.33
CA GLN A 30 34.93 -8.52 -8.00
C GLN A 30 35.16 -7.09 -7.47
N PHE A 31 35.93 -7.03 -6.38
CA PHE A 31 36.68 -5.86 -5.97
C PHE A 31 37.70 -5.55 -7.07
N GLY A 32 37.45 -4.48 -7.83
CA GLY A 32 38.39 -3.98 -8.82
C GLY A 32 37.90 -2.67 -9.41
N GLY A 33 38.62 -1.59 -9.17
CA GLY A 33 38.43 -0.34 -9.89
C GLY A 33 38.45 0.91 -9.05
N LEU A 34 39.57 1.17 -8.38
CA LEU A 34 39.95 2.54 -8.07
C LEU A 34 40.08 3.34 -9.39
N PHE A 35 39.44 4.51 -9.41
CA PHE A 35 39.60 5.61 -10.38
C PHE A 35 39.12 5.38 -11.83
N LYS A 36 38.02 6.05 -12.20
CA LYS A 36 37.94 6.79 -13.48
C LYS A 36 36.86 7.87 -13.46
N LYS A 37 37.28 9.06 -13.92
CA LYS A 37 36.55 10.32 -14.12
C LYS A 37 35.57 10.24 -15.32
N PRO A 38 34.66 11.22 -15.48
CA PRO A 38 33.46 11.12 -16.31
C PRO A 38 33.72 11.56 -17.77
N PRO A 39 32.75 11.30 -18.68
CA PRO A 39 32.47 12.22 -19.75
C PRO A 39 31.06 12.83 -19.67
N VAL A 40 31.01 14.00 -20.28
CA VAL A 40 29.96 15.01 -20.35
C VAL A 40 28.88 14.62 -21.35
N ALA A 41 27.64 14.96 -21.00
CA ALA A 41 26.45 15.25 -21.82
C ALA A 41 26.23 14.52 -23.17
N SER A 42 25.04 13.92 -23.30
CA SER A 42 24.16 14.24 -24.43
C SER A 42 22.73 14.32 -23.93
N ARG A 43 22.17 15.52 -24.08
CA ARG A 43 20.74 15.81 -23.95
C ARG A 43 20.07 15.23 -25.20
N THR A 44 19.10 14.36 -25.00
CA THR A 44 18.00 14.19 -25.95
C THR A 44 16.71 14.39 -25.19
N THR A 45 15.96 15.36 -25.66
CA THR A 45 14.74 15.94 -25.11
C THR A 45 13.52 15.14 -25.59
N GLY A 46 12.60 14.84 -24.67
CA GLY A 46 11.14 14.62 -24.87
C GLY A 46 10.75 13.35 -25.64
N GLU A 47 9.65 12.64 -25.37
CA GLU A 47 8.43 12.79 -24.55
C GLU A 47 7.69 11.44 -24.77
N LYS A 48 6.93 10.76 -23.91
CA LYS A 48 6.09 11.08 -22.75
C LYS A 48 6.13 9.86 -21.83
N THR A 49 6.30 10.07 -20.53
CA THR A 49 6.02 9.05 -19.52
C THR A 49 5.05 9.67 -18.54
N GLY A 50 3.88 9.06 -18.37
CA GLY A 50 2.97 9.43 -17.29
C GLY A 50 3.74 9.35 -15.98
N ASP A 51 3.75 10.46 -15.26
CA ASP A 51 4.30 10.51 -13.91
C ASP A 51 3.30 9.76 -13.03
N ASP A 52 3.59 8.50 -12.72
CA ASP A 52 2.93 7.77 -11.64
C ASP A 52 3.26 8.50 -10.32
N GLY A 53 2.54 9.58 -10.06
CA GLY A 53 2.80 10.61 -9.05
C GLY A 53 2.66 10.18 -7.58
N CYS A 54 2.89 8.91 -7.31
CA CYS A 54 3.08 8.38 -5.96
C CYS A 54 4.56 7.99 -5.82
N ALA A 55 5.45 8.99 -5.76
CA ALA A 55 6.87 8.73 -5.61
C ALA A 55 7.12 7.94 -4.31
N THR A 56 7.52 6.68 -4.45
CA THR A 56 7.98 5.83 -3.35
C THR A 56 9.22 6.45 -2.69
N GLU A 57 9.07 6.89 -1.44
CA GLU A 57 10.12 7.20 -0.44
C GLU A 57 11.23 8.18 -0.89
N PRO A 58 11.44 9.32 -0.20
CA PRO A 58 12.69 10.06 -0.35
C PRO A 58 13.82 9.20 0.20
N LYS A 59 14.63 8.62 -0.71
CA LYS A 59 15.92 8.02 -0.35
C LYS A 59 16.72 9.08 0.41
N SER A 60 16.81 8.89 1.72
CA SER A 60 17.76 9.56 2.60
C SER A 60 19.18 9.29 2.09
N SER A 61 19.66 10.15 1.22
CA SER A 61 21.09 10.37 1.02
C SER A 61 21.53 11.49 1.96
N ILE A 62 21.41 11.24 3.27
CA ILE A 62 22.12 11.99 4.30
C ILE A 62 23.61 11.66 4.13
N GLY A 63 24.24 12.44 3.26
CA GLY A 63 25.61 12.21 2.86
C GLY A 63 26.05 13.29 1.91
N LYS A 64 26.01 14.55 2.37
CA LYS A 64 26.96 15.63 2.03
C LYS A 64 26.55 16.95 2.70
N SER A 65 27.46 17.43 3.55
CA SER A 65 27.74 18.84 3.79
C SER A 65 26.67 19.68 4.49
N ILE A 66 26.63 19.60 5.82
CA ILE A 66 26.18 20.72 6.65
C ILE A 66 27.24 20.93 7.73
N LEU A 67 27.85 22.12 7.76
CA LEU A 67 28.06 22.95 8.95
C LEU A 67 29.06 24.08 8.62
N GLY A 68 28.52 25.17 8.09
CA GLY A 68 29.20 26.45 7.93
C GLY A 68 28.17 27.54 7.63
N ASN A 69 27.65 28.15 8.69
CA ASN A 69 26.90 29.42 8.71
C ASN A 69 25.73 29.58 7.73
N MET A 70 24.50 29.25 8.14
CA MET A 70 23.30 30.10 7.93
C MET A 70 22.23 29.76 8.98
N ILE A 71 22.31 30.49 10.09
CA ILE A 71 21.19 30.72 11.00
C ILE A 71 20.20 31.63 10.26
N GLY A 72 18.94 31.21 10.16
CA GLY A 72 17.81 32.09 9.84
C GLY A 72 17.33 32.07 8.39
N ASP A 73 16.57 31.04 8.00
CA ASP A 73 15.56 31.17 6.92
C ASP A 73 14.58 29.97 6.79
N PHE A 74 14.38 29.17 7.85
CA PHE A 74 13.45 28.03 7.78
C PHE A 74 11.98 28.44 7.94
N THR A 75 11.70 29.66 8.38
CA THR A 75 10.33 30.11 8.68
C THR A 75 9.62 30.81 7.52
N ARG A 76 10.22 30.93 6.32
CA ARG A 76 9.68 31.79 5.24
C ARG A 76 9.35 31.13 3.89
N ARG A 77 9.51 29.81 3.73
CA ARG A 77 9.11 29.11 2.48
C ARG A 77 7.81 28.30 2.57
N ALA A 78 7.09 28.34 3.68
CA ALA A 78 5.82 27.63 3.81
C ALA A 78 4.59 28.40 3.26
N THR A 79 4.72 29.65 2.81
CA THR A 79 3.53 30.52 2.61
C THR A 79 3.46 31.33 1.32
N GLN A 80 4.16 31.00 0.23
CA GLN A 80 3.96 31.73 -1.04
C GLN A 80 3.93 30.81 -2.27
N ASN A 81 2.71 30.37 -2.60
CA ASN A 81 2.17 30.39 -3.95
C ASN A 81 2.81 29.48 -5.02
N MET A 82 2.95 28.19 -4.72
CA MET A 82 3.02 27.15 -5.76
C MET A 82 2.03 26.06 -5.40
N GLY A 83 1.07 25.78 -6.30
CA GLY A 83 0.10 24.70 -6.16
C GLY A 83 0.83 23.39 -5.92
N VAL A 84 0.75 22.89 -4.69
CA VAL A 84 1.21 21.55 -4.36
C VAL A 84 0.03 20.63 -4.56
N ALA A 85 -0.15 20.16 -5.79
CA ALA A 85 -0.79 18.87 -5.99
C ALA A 85 0.02 17.85 -5.17
N GLY A 86 -0.60 17.21 -4.19
CA GLY A 86 -0.08 15.98 -3.58
C GLY A 86 0.89 16.11 -2.40
N SER A 87 0.78 17.12 -1.52
CA SER A 87 1.47 17.02 -0.22
C SER A 87 0.70 16.07 0.70
N TYR A 88 1.03 14.78 0.62
CA TYR A 88 0.60 13.78 1.58
C TYR A 88 1.16 14.15 2.97
N ILE A 89 0.31 14.72 3.81
CA ILE A 89 0.55 14.82 5.25
C ILE A 89 -0.16 13.62 5.87
N PRO A 90 0.56 12.63 6.40
CA PRO A 90 -0.06 11.49 7.07
C PRO A 90 -0.86 12.01 8.26
N ARG A 91 -2.16 12.19 8.06
CA ARG A 91 -3.09 12.48 9.15
C ARG A 91 -3.31 11.17 9.90
N ALA A 92 -3.04 11.19 11.20
CA ALA A 92 -3.18 10.00 12.05
C ALA A 92 -4.58 9.37 11.92
N GLU A 93 -5.59 10.19 11.60
CA GLU A 93 -6.96 9.77 11.41
C GLU A 93 -7.16 8.82 10.22
N VAL A 94 -6.34 8.93 9.16
CA VAL A 94 -6.50 8.12 7.93
C VAL A 94 -5.41 7.08 7.74
N ALA A 95 -4.29 7.21 8.47
CA ALA A 95 -3.13 6.33 8.36
C ALA A 95 -3.47 4.85 8.62
N ASP A 96 -4.39 4.59 9.54
CA ASP A 96 -4.83 3.22 9.87
C ASP A 96 -5.90 2.68 8.90
N THR A 97 -6.35 3.49 7.95
CA THR A 97 -7.51 3.19 7.09
C THR A 97 -7.17 3.14 5.60
N LEU A 98 -6.28 4.00 5.11
CA LEU A 98 -5.93 4.10 3.69
C LEU A 98 -4.51 3.64 3.42
N THR A 99 -4.26 3.06 2.24
CA THR A 99 -2.91 2.77 1.77
C THR A 99 -2.29 4.01 1.12
N ASN A 100 -0.96 4.10 1.14
CA ASN A 100 -0.23 5.22 0.55
C ASN A 100 -0.58 5.42 -0.94
N SER A 101 -0.73 4.34 -1.70
CA SER A 101 -1.10 4.37 -3.12
C SER A 101 -2.42 5.07 -3.47
N ILE A 102 -3.38 5.12 -2.54
CA ILE A 102 -4.61 5.91 -2.68
C ILE A 102 -4.40 7.29 -2.07
N ALA A 103 -3.84 7.35 -0.85
CA ALA A 103 -3.74 8.60 -0.12
C ALA A 103 -2.87 9.66 -0.82
N CYS A 104 -1.80 9.27 -1.53
CA CYS A 104 -0.95 10.20 -2.28
C CYS A 104 -1.66 10.87 -3.47
N ARG A 105 -2.77 10.30 -3.96
CA ARG A 105 -3.56 10.83 -5.10
C ARG A 105 -4.71 11.73 -4.66
N LEU A 106 -5.01 11.73 -3.36
CA LEU A 106 -6.16 12.41 -2.76
C LEU A 106 -5.70 13.60 -1.91
N ASP A 107 -6.44 14.70 -2.01
CA ASP A 107 -6.28 15.83 -1.09
C ASP A 107 -6.75 15.44 0.33
N PRO A 108 -6.34 16.18 1.38
CA PRO A 108 -6.65 15.80 2.76
C PRO A 108 -8.14 15.60 3.07
N ASP A 109 -9.02 16.42 2.49
CA ASP A 109 -10.47 16.29 2.70
C ASP A 109 -11.06 15.08 1.94
N GLU A 110 -10.48 14.72 0.80
CA GLU A 110 -10.84 13.52 0.03
C GLU A 110 -10.39 12.25 0.76
N GLN A 111 -9.23 12.28 1.41
CA GLN A 111 -8.76 11.19 2.26
C GLN A 111 -9.72 10.92 3.42
N LEU A 112 -10.33 11.96 4.01
CA LEU A 112 -11.33 11.79 5.08
C LEU A 112 -12.60 11.11 4.55
N GLN A 113 -13.06 11.48 3.37
CA GLN A 113 -14.23 10.88 2.72
C GLN A 113 -13.97 9.41 2.34
N ALA A 114 -12.81 9.11 1.76
CA ALA A 114 -12.39 7.75 1.44
C ALA A 114 -12.22 6.89 2.69
N ALA A 115 -11.62 7.44 3.75
CA ALA A 115 -11.47 6.74 5.03
C ALA A 115 -12.84 6.45 5.68
N GLU A 116 -13.78 7.40 5.62
CA GLU A 116 -15.12 7.17 6.17
C GLU A 116 -15.90 6.12 5.37
N ALA A 117 -15.76 6.06 4.04
CA ALA A 117 -16.31 4.98 3.24
C ALA A 117 -15.76 3.61 3.67
N THR A 118 -14.44 3.49 3.86
CA THR A 118 -13.82 2.27 4.40
C THR A 118 -14.35 1.93 5.79
N ARG A 119 -14.50 2.91 6.68
CA ARG A 119 -15.01 2.70 8.05
C ARG A 119 -16.46 2.26 8.04
N SER A 120 -17.30 2.83 7.18
CA SER A 120 -18.71 2.41 7.02
C SER A 120 -18.80 0.92 6.66
N VAL A 121 -17.99 0.50 5.67
CA VAL A 121 -17.91 -0.90 5.24
C VAL A 121 -17.42 -1.81 6.37
N THR A 122 -16.32 -1.45 7.04
CA THR A 122 -15.75 -2.27 8.12
C THR A 122 -16.65 -2.35 9.35
N ARG A 123 -17.37 -1.27 9.71
CA ARG A 123 -18.37 -1.29 10.80
C ARG A 123 -19.55 -2.21 10.50
N SER A 124 -19.92 -2.39 9.24
CA SER A 124 -20.99 -3.33 8.87
C SER A 124 -20.61 -4.79 9.11
N GLU A 125 -19.31 -5.09 9.08
CA GLU A 125 -18.72 -6.43 9.10
C GLU A 125 -19.32 -7.46 8.12
N GLN A 126 -20.01 -7.01 7.08
CA GLN A 126 -20.68 -7.84 6.09
C GLN A 126 -19.88 -7.87 4.78
N LEU A 127 -19.90 -9.03 4.10
CA LEU A 127 -19.28 -9.17 2.78
C LEU A 127 -20.18 -8.61 1.68
N GLY A 128 -19.57 -8.08 0.63
CA GLY A 128 -20.26 -7.47 -0.51
C GLY A 128 -20.78 -6.06 -0.26
N VAL A 129 -20.76 -5.58 0.99
CA VAL A 129 -21.13 -4.20 1.31
C VAL A 129 -20.13 -3.25 0.66
N THR A 130 -20.68 -2.24 -0.02
CA THR A 130 -19.94 -1.19 -0.70
C THR A 130 -20.39 0.16 -0.19
N ALA A 131 -19.44 1.04 0.13
CA ALA A 131 -19.69 2.45 0.40
C ALA A 131 -19.02 3.29 -0.69
N GLN A 132 -19.74 4.28 -1.21
CA GLN A 132 -19.28 5.19 -2.26
C GLN A 132 -19.00 6.56 -1.64
N TRP A 133 -18.08 7.30 -2.25
CA TRP A 133 -17.79 8.68 -1.87
C TRP A 133 -17.48 9.50 -3.12
N THR A 134 -17.65 10.82 -3.05
CA THR A 134 -17.38 11.77 -4.13
C THR A 134 -16.81 13.02 -3.51
N SER A 135 -15.71 13.52 -4.08
CA SER A 135 -15.01 14.69 -3.55
C SER A 135 -15.92 15.92 -3.51
N GLU A 136 -16.02 16.53 -2.33
CA GLU A 136 -16.66 17.83 -2.12
C GLU A 136 -15.80 19.02 -2.60
N THR A 137 -14.50 18.81 -2.79
CA THR A 137 -13.53 19.89 -3.07
C THR A 137 -13.09 19.95 -4.53
N ARG A 138 -13.13 18.82 -5.25
CA ARG A 138 -12.60 18.70 -6.60
C ARG A 138 -13.54 17.91 -7.51
N PRO A 139 -14.00 18.48 -8.64
CA PRO A 139 -14.79 17.74 -9.61
C PRO A 139 -13.96 16.61 -10.23
N GLY A 140 -14.62 15.51 -10.62
CA GLY A 140 -13.95 14.37 -11.26
C GLY A 140 -13.22 13.43 -10.30
N VAL A 141 -13.30 13.66 -8.98
CA VAL A 141 -12.72 12.78 -7.97
C VAL A 141 -13.78 12.05 -7.17
N SER A 142 -13.70 10.72 -7.14
CA SER A 142 -14.67 9.87 -6.45
C SER A 142 -14.07 8.50 -6.14
N GLY A 143 -14.82 7.65 -5.46
CA GLY A 143 -14.37 6.30 -5.22
C GLY A 143 -15.36 5.43 -4.46
N SER A 144 -14.89 4.26 -4.08
CA SER A 144 -15.66 3.31 -3.28
C SER A 144 -14.76 2.40 -2.46
N SER A 145 -15.30 1.88 -1.37
CA SER A 145 -14.70 0.78 -0.61
C SER A 145 -15.68 -0.40 -0.59
N THR A 146 -15.19 -1.62 -0.77
CA THR A 146 -16.00 -2.85 -0.78
C THR A 146 -15.37 -3.91 0.11
N ALA A 147 -16.17 -4.58 0.97
CA ALA A 147 -15.73 -5.75 1.72
C ALA A 147 -15.75 -7.00 0.84
N THR A 148 -14.57 -7.50 0.48
CA THR A 148 -14.41 -8.65 -0.44
C THR A 148 -14.02 -9.94 0.27
N GLY A 149 -13.57 -9.87 1.52
CA GLY A 149 -13.24 -11.05 2.32
C GLY A 149 -13.35 -10.80 3.82
N LYS A 150 -13.59 -11.86 4.59
CA LYS A 150 -13.65 -11.84 6.06
C LYS A 150 -13.08 -13.16 6.58
N SER A 151 -12.26 -13.07 7.62
CA SER A 151 -11.62 -14.21 8.28
C SER A 151 -11.52 -13.95 9.77
N GLN A 152 -11.45 -15.01 10.55
CA GLN A 152 -11.16 -14.96 11.99
C GLN A 152 -10.02 -15.94 12.28
N ALA A 153 -9.00 -15.48 12.99
CA ALA A 153 -7.88 -16.29 13.42
C ALA A 153 -8.18 -17.01 14.75
N ALA A 154 -7.38 -18.02 15.08
CA ALA A 154 -7.58 -18.85 16.26
C ALA A 154 -7.42 -18.09 17.59
N ASP A 155 -6.69 -16.98 17.58
CA ASP A 155 -6.53 -16.05 18.71
C ASP A 155 -7.74 -15.11 18.88
N GLY A 156 -8.76 -15.22 18.01
CA GLY A 156 -9.94 -14.38 17.99
C GLY A 156 -9.80 -13.09 17.17
N THR A 157 -8.63 -12.83 16.58
CA THR A 157 -8.41 -11.67 15.70
C THR A 157 -9.33 -11.77 14.48
N SER A 158 -10.13 -10.73 14.22
CA SER A 158 -10.97 -10.66 13.01
C SER A 158 -10.30 -9.80 11.97
N CYS A 159 -10.26 -10.28 10.72
CA CYS A 159 -9.72 -9.53 9.60
C CYS A 159 -10.70 -9.48 8.43
N MET A 160 -10.76 -8.34 7.77
CA MET A 160 -11.49 -8.10 6.54
C MET A 160 -10.54 -7.73 5.41
N THR A 161 -10.83 -8.21 4.21
CA THR A 161 -10.21 -7.72 2.98
C THR A 161 -11.11 -6.64 2.41
N ILE A 162 -10.57 -5.45 2.24
CA ILE A 162 -11.26 -4.29 1.68
C ILE A 162 -10.64 -3.97 0.33
N THR A 163 -11.46 -3.85 -0.70
CA THR A 163 -11.05 -3.34 -2.00
C THR A 163 -11.50 -1.90 -2.13
N ASP A 164 -10.54 -0.98 -2.18
CA ASP A 164 -10.78 0.42 -2.46
C ASP A 164 -10.56 0.72 -3.94
N ILE A 165 -11.36 1.65 -4.44
CA ILE A 165 -11.23 2.26 -5.74
C ILE A 165 -11.23 3.76 -5.53
N ALA A 166 -10.25 4.45 -6.09
CA ALA A 166 -10.25 5.90 -6.22
C ALA A 166 -10.13 6.27 -7.70
N ILE A 167 -10.98 7.18 -8.15
CA ILE A 167 -11.01 7.70 -9.51
C ILE A 167 -10.62 9.17 -9.41
N VAL A 168 -9.55 9.57 -10.11
CA VAL A 168 -9.09 10.95 -10.19
C VAL A 168 -9.02 11.34 -11.66
N ASP A 169 -9.87 12.29 -12.08
CA ASP A 169 -9.92 12.79 -13.46
C ASP A 169 -10.06 11.67 -14.52
N GLY A 170 -10.81 10.62 -14.17
CA GLY A 170 -11.05 9.46 -15.03
C GLY A 170 -10.00 8.34 -14.93
N GLU A 171 -8.93 8.52 -14.16
CA GLU A 171 -7.95 7.47 -13.87
C GLU A 171 -8.35 6.66 -12.63
N GLU A 172 -8.54 5.34 -12.80
CA GLU A 172 -8.90 4.43 -11.72
C GLU A 172 -7.64 3.86 -11.03
N THR A 173 -7.60 3.99 -9.70
CA THR A 173 -6.64 3.33 -8.81
C THR A 173 -7.40 2.31 -7.98
N ARG A 174 -7.07 1.02 -8.12
CA ARG A 174 -7.67 -0.06 -7.33
C ARG A 174 -6.63 -0.67 -6.40
N VAL A 175 -6.98 -0.78 -5.12
CA VAL A 175 -6.12 -1.37 -4.09
C VAL A 175 -6.91 -2.35 -3.24
N SER A 176 -6.35 -3.52 -2.99
CA SER A 176 -6.88 -4.47 -2.02
C SER A 176 -6.00 -4.46 -0.79
N LYS A 177 -6.61 -4.25 0.38
CA LYS A 177 -5.91 -4.16 1.67
C LYS A 177 -6.56 -5.10 2.68
N ARG A 178 -5.75 -5.62 3.60
CA ARG A 178 -6.24 -6.39 4.75
C ARG A 178 -6.31 -5.47 5.95
N MET A 179 -7.44 -5.49 6.66
CA MET A 179 -7.62 -4.76 7.91
C MET A 179 -7.99 -5.75 9.00
N CYS A 180 -7.42 -5.61 10.18
CA CYS A 180 -7.65 -6.51 11.31
C CYS A 180 -8.03 -5.75 12.57
N LYS A 181 -8.75 -6.42 13.46
CA LYS A 181 -9.01 -5.98 14.83
C LYS A 181 -8.76 -7.13 15.80
N ALA A 182 -8.09 -6.82 16.91
CA ALA A 182 -7.85 -7.77 17.98
C ALA A 182 -9.16 -8.10 18.74
N PRO A 183 -9.21 -9.20 19.50
CA PRO A 183 -10.35 -9.49 20.37
C PRO A 183 -10.62 -8.32 21.33
N GLY A 184 -11.88 -7.87 21.40
CA GLY A 184 -12.29 -6.75 22.25
C GLY A 184 -12.10 -5.36 21.63
N GLU A 185 -11.35 -5.25 20.52
CA GLU A 185 -11.22 -3.99 19.79
C GLU A 185 -12.48 -3.69 18.97
N THR A 186 -12.79 -2.40 18.84
CA THR A 186 -13.98 -1.95 18.08
C THR A 186 -13.65 -1.58 16.64
N ARG A 187 -12.38 -1.31 16.32
CA ARG A 187 -11.95 -0.77 15.03
C ARG A 187 -11.00 -1.70 14.31
N TYR A 188 -11.23 -1.84 13.01
CA TYR A 188 -10.29 -2.46 12.10
C TYR A 188 -9.21 -1.45 11.70
N ALA A 189 -7.96 -1.88 11.66
CA ALA A 189 -6.82 -1.11 11.17
C ALA A 189 -6.09 -1.88 10.05
N VAL A 190 -5.52 -1.16 9.08
CA VAL A 190 -4.69 -1.77 8.02
C VAL A 190 -3.54 -2.55 8.65
N VAL A 191 -3.35 -3.78 8.17
CA VAL A 191 -2.17 -4.59 8.49
C VAL A 191 -1.34 -4.78 7.22
N ALA A 192 -0.04 -4.56 7.33
CA ALA A 192 0.93 -4.74 6.24
C ALA A 192 1.27 -6.22 6.05
#